data_AF-A0A933Z0H7-F1
#
_entry.id   AF-A0A933Z0H7-F1
#
_cell.length_a   1.000
_cell.length_b   1.000
_cell.length_c   1.000
_cell.angle_alpha   90.00
_cell.angle_beta   90.00
_cell.angle_gamma   90.00
#
_symmetry.space_group_name_H-M   'P 1'
#
loop_
_entity.id
_entity.type
_entity.pdbx_description
1 polymer ?
#
loop_
_entity_poly.entity_id
_entity_poly.type
_entity_poly.pdbx_seq_one_letter_code
_entity_poly.pdbx_strand_id
1 'polypeptide(L)'
;MREGAFTGYLAAPGFLPDLLAELNFEGAAGAGHLVFGDLVFARKARPAAWAQNVWLDARLMPAPSIGQGAKALKDIQRNWWPHPVRHARRCALMAEKLPKVSARAQVFGQPAPGAPLGSFTLWDEQTLIAAPACTSPYPDGQVRFEEDRESAPSRAYLKLWEAFTLLGVRPGPGELCLDLGSSPGGWTWVLASLGARVFSVDKAGLDPRISAMSGVEHCIGSGFGLDPKIAGGPGARVDWLCSDMACYPARLYELVTRWLEADACRNFVCTLKCQGETDHASIQAFAEIPGSRVMHLAHNKHELTWALIR
;
A
#
# COMPACT_ATOMS: atom_id res chain seq x y z
N MET A 1 -27.44 -5.13 5.56
CA MET A 1 -26.82 -5.21 4.22
C MET A 1 -27.47 -6.27 3.32
N ARG A 2 -28.78 -6.56 3.47
CA ARG A 2 -29.47 -7.57 2.64
C ARG A 2 -29.89 -7.06 1.26
N GLU A 3 -29.95 -5.72 1.09
CA GLU A 3 -30.35 -5.06 -0.15
C GLU A 3 -29.43 -3.87 -0.45
N GLY A 4 -29.20 -3.61 -1.74
CA GLY A 4 -28.36 -2.52 -2.24
C GLY A 4 -26.86 -2.82 -2.21
N ALA A 5 -26.08 -1.93 -2.83
CA ALA A 5 -24.63 -1.99 -2.81
C ALA A 5 -24.08 -1.58 -1.43
N PHE A 6 -22.91 -2.12 -1.10
CA PHE A 6 -22.13 -1.77 0.09
C PHE A 6 -20.63 -1.83 -0.23
N THR A 7 -19.81 -1.32 0.68
CA THR A 7 -18.34 -1.40 0.59
C THR A 7 -17.86 -2.55 1.47
N GLY A 8 -16.92 -3.35 0.96
CA GLY A 8 -16.16 -4.30 1.76
C GLY A 8 -14.72 -3.82 1.93
N TYR A 9 -14.19 -3.90 3.15
CA TYR A 9 -12.80 -3.62 3.45
C TYR A 9 -12.15 -4.93 3.83
N LEU A 10 -11.22 -5.40 3.01
CA LEU A 10 -10.36 -6.52 3.36
C LEU A 10 -9.23 -5.98 4.23
N ALA A 11 -9.19 -6.40 5.49
CA ALA A 11 -8.12 -6.01 6.41
C ALA A 11 -6.75 -6.45 5.89
N ALA A 12 -5.74 -5.63 6.13
CA ALA A 12 -4.35 -6.07 6.06
C ALA A 12 -4.16 -7.33 6.94
N PRO A 13 -3.38 -8.33 6.48
CA PRO A 13 -3.24 -9.59 7.20
C PRO A 13 -2.78 -9.38 8.66
N GLY A 14 -3.66 -9.73 9.61
CA GLY A 14 -3.39 -9.57 11.05
C GLY A 14 -3.82 -8.23 11.67
N PHE A 15 -4.30 -7.28 10.87
CA PHE A 15 -4.62 -5.90 11.30
C PHE A 15 -6.12 -5.56 11.19
N LEU A 16 -6.99 -6.57 11.36
CA LEU A 16 -8.42 -6.34 11.50
C LEU A 16 -8.77 -5.41 12.68
N PRO A 17 -8.14 -5.51 13.86
CA PRO A 17 -8.38 -4.56 14.95
C PRO A 17 -8.08 -3.10 14.57
N ASP A 18 -6.96 -2.86 13.88
CA ASP A 18 -6.56 -1.53 13.41
C ASP A 18 -7.53 -0.97 12.39
N LEU A 19 -8.00 -1.81 11.45
CA LEU A 19 -9.03 -1.43 10.48
C LEU A 19 -10.35 -1.07 11.19
N LEU A 20 -10.78 -1.85 12.19
CA LEU A 20 -12.01 -1.57 12.94
C LEU A 20 -11.90 -0.26 13.73
N ALA A 21 -10.76 -0.04 14.39
CA ALA A 21 -10.46 1.19 15.11
C ALA A 21 -10.43 2.41 14.18
N GLU A 22 -9.77 2.29 13.01
CA GLU A 22 -9.71 3.35 12.00
C GLU A 22 -11.09 3.69 11.42
N LEU A 23 -11.89 2.68 11.07
CA LEU A 23 -13.20 2.90 10.50
C LEU A 23 -14.17 3.53 11.52
N ASN A 24 -13.90 3.36 12.83
CA ASN A 24 -14.61 3.95 13.97
C ASN A 24 -16.13 4.00 13.75
N PHE A 25 -16.72 2.82 13.58
CA PHE A 25 -18.17 2.68 13.36
C PHE A 25 -19.00 2.88 14.64
N GLU A 26 -18.37 3.07 15.80
CA GLU A 26 -19.04 3.33 17.09
C GLU A 26 -19.29 4.83 17.34
N GLY A 27 -18.69 5.73 16.56
CA GLY A 27 -18.94 7.19 16.64
C GLY A 27 -20.31 7.63 16.08
N ALA A 28 -20.57 8.94 16.12
CA ALA A 28 -21.84 9.60 15.71
C ALA A 28 -22.32 9.31 14.27
N ALA A 29 -21.55 8.56 13.48
CA ALA A 29 -21.80 8.21 12.09
C ALA A 29 -22.29 6.75 11.87
N GLY A 30 -22.68 6.03 12.92
CA GLY A 30 -23.75 5.02 12.87
C GLY A 30 -23.35 3.54 12.95
N ALA A 31 -24.09 2.81 13.81
CA ALA A 31 -24.18 1.36 13.82
C ALA A 31 -24.63 0.84 12.44
N GLY A 32 -23.78 0.11 11.73
CA GLY A 32 -24.10 -0.32 10.37
C GLY A 32 -23.00 -1.07 9.64
N HIS A 33 -22.11 -1.74 10.36
CA HIS A 33 -21.07 -2.58 9.80
C HIS A 33 -21.28 -4.06 10.16
N LEU A 34 -20.61 -4.94 9.43
CA LEU A 34 -20.63 -6.38 9.66
C LEU A 34 -19.24 -6.93 9.41
N VAL A 35 -18.72 -7.66 10.39
CA VAL A 35 -17.44 -8.36 10.28
C VAL A 35 -17.70 -9.78 9.79
N PHE A 36 -16.97 -10.19 8.76
CA PHE A 36 -17.05 -11.50 8.14
C PHE A 36 -15.64 -12.03 7.89
N GLY A 37 -15.07 -12.70 8.91
CA GLY A 37 -13.66 -13.06 8.90
C GLY A 37 -12.80 -11.79 8.99
N ASP A 38 -11.95 -11.59 7.99
CA ASP A 38 -11.10 -10.41 7.77
C ASP A 38 -11.73 -9.34 6.87
N LEU A 39 -12.97 -9.55 6.41
CA LEU A 39 -13.75 -8.56 5.69
C LEU A 39 -14.63 -7.76 6.66
N VAL A 40 -14.62 -6.44 6.51
CA VAL A 40 -15.57 -5.55 7.17
C VAL A 40 -16.47 -4.95 6.10
N PHE A 41 -17.78 -5.15 6.19
CA PHE A 41 -18.73 -4.56 5.27
C PHE A 41 -19.42 -3.36 5.90
N ALA A 42 -19.62 -2.28 5.14
CA ALA A 42 -20.37 -1.11 5.58
C ALA A 42 -21.11 -0.46 4.40
N ARG A 43 -22.25 0.21 4.68
CA ARG A 43 -23.00 0.93 3.64
C ARG A 43 -22.32 2.21 3.19
N LYS A 44 -21.60 2.89 4.09
CA LYS A 44 -20.92 4.15 3.80
C LYS A 44 -19.44 3.87 3.58
N ALA A 45 -18.97 4.19 2.38
CA ALA A 45 -17.55 4.18 2.05
C ALA A 45 -16.80 5.22 2.92
N ARG A 46 -15.61 4.85 3.38
CA ARG A 46 -14.67 5.68 4.14
C ARG A 46 -13.26 5.33 3.68
N PRO A 47 -12.32 6.29 3.65
CA PRO A 47 -10.91 5.96 3.56
C PRO A 47 -10.51 5.00 4.70
N ALA A 48 -9.67 4.03 4.38
CA ALA A 48 -9.16 3.05 5.34
C ALA A 48 -7.76 2.62 4.92
N ALA A 49 -6.73 3.17 5.56
CA ALA A 49 -5.34 2.85 5.31
C ALA A 49 -4.99 1.40 5.67
N TRP A 50 -5.64 0.84 6.70
CA TRP A 50 -5.45 -0.55 7.12
C TRP A 50 -6.23 -1.57 6.27
N ALA A 51 -6.99 -1.12 5.27
CA ALA A 51 -7.57 -2.02 4.29
C ALA A 51 -6.53 -2.37 3.21
N GLN A 52 -6.19 -3.65 3.09
CA GLN A 52 -5.34 -4.14 1.99
C GLN A 52 -6.02 -3.99 0.63
N ASN A 53 -7.34 -4.19 0.61
CA ASN A 53 -8.15 -4.04 -0.58
C ASN A 53 -9.55 -3.55 -0.20
N VAL A 54 -10.15 -2.71 -1.03
CA VAL A 54 -11.52 -2.22 -0.83
C VAL A 54 -12.40 -2.69 -1.98
N TRP A 55 -13.40 -3.49 -1.64
CA TRP A 55 -14.43 -4.03 -2.50
C TRP A 55 -15.48 -2.95 -2.75
N LEU A 56 -15.51 -2.45 -3.98
CA LEU A 56 -16.42 -1.40 -4.43
C LEU A 56 -17.69 -2.02 -5.01
N ASP A 57 -18.83 -1.40 -4.73
CA ASP A 57 -20.15 -1.87 -5.17
C ASP A 57 -20.43 -3.35 -4.87
N ALA A 58 -20.01 -3.82 -3.69
CA ALA A 58 -20.26 -5.18 -3.24
C ALA A 58 -21.76 -5.44 -3.06
N ARG A 59 -22.22 -6.62 -3.48
CA ARG A 59 -23.64 -7.04 -3.44
C ARG A 59 -23.77 -8.49 -3.02
N LEU A 60 -24.86 -8.80 -2.33
CA LEU A 60 -25.31 -10.19 -2.17
C LEU A 60 -25.98 -10.65 -3.47
N MET A 61 -25.65 -11.86 -3.91
CA MET A 61 -26.19 -12.44 -5.13
C MET A 61 -26.56 -13.92 -4.90
N PRO A 62 -27.68 -14.40 -5.48
CA PRO A 62 -28.02 -15.81 -5.44
C PRO A 62 -26.98 -16.69 -6.14
N ALA A 63 -26.61 -17.79 -5.49
CA ALA A 63 -25.71 -18.83 -5.97
C ALA A 63 -26.23 -20.24 -5.60
N PRO A 64 -27.42 -20.66 -6.10
CA PRO A 64 -28.05 -21.92 -5.70
C PRO A 64 -27.17 -23.14 -6.00
N SER A 65 -26.36 -23.06 -7.05
CA SER A 65 -25.35 -24.06 -7.41
C SER A 65 -24.02 -23.39 -7.76
N ILE A 66 -22.93 -24.17 -7.73
CA ILE A 66 -21.59 -23.73 -8.16
C ILE A 66 -21.64 -23.17 -9.60
N GLY A 67 -22.37 -23.85 -10.50
CA GLY A 67 -22.51 -23.44 -11.89
C GLY A 67 -23.28 -22.13 -12.06
N GLN A 68 -24.38 -21.95 -11.33
CA GLN A 68 -25.17 -20.71 -11.39
C GLN A 68 -24.44 -19.52 -10.77
N GLY A 69 -23.75 -19.70 -9.63
CA GLY A 69 -22.93 -18.64 -9.04
C GLY A 69 -21.80 -18.20 -9.97
N ALA A 70 -21.06 -19.15 -10.57
CA ALA A 70 -20.03 -18.82 -11.55
C ALA A 70 -20.59 -18.14 -12.81
N LYS A 71 -21.79 -18.52 -13.26
CA LYS A 71 -22.47 -17.83 -14.37
C LYS A 71 -22.82 -16.38 -13.98
N ALA A 72 -23.39 -16.16 -12.81
CA ALA A 72 -23.78 -14.82 -12.35
C ALA A 72 -22.58 -13.86 -12.28
N LEU A 73 -21.40 -14.34 -11.86
CA LEU A 73 -20.16 -13.56 -11.89
C LEU A 73 -19.70 -13.26 -13.33
N LYS A 74 -19.71 -14.26 -14.22
CA LYS A 74 -19.32 -14.10 -15.64
C LYS A 74 -20.22 -13.15 -16.42
N ASP A 75 -21.51 -13.10 -16.07
CA ASP A 75 -22.47 -12.18 -16.69
C ASP A 75 -22.18 -10.71 -16.32
N ILE A 76 -21.44 -10.46 -15.23
CA ILE A 76 -21.00 -9.12 -14.83
C ILE A 76 -19.67 -8.75 -15.50
N GLN A 77 -18.64 -9.60 -15.36
CA GLN A 77 -17.34 -9.39 -15.97
C GLN A 77 -16.51 -10.67 -16.07
N ARG A 78 -15.36 -10.57 -16.75
CA ARG A 78 -14.46 -11.70 -17.00
C ARG A 78 -13.59 -12.10 -15.79
N ASN A 79 -13.00 -11.12 -15.10
CA ASN A 79 -11.91 -11.38 -14.14
C ASN A 79 -12.43 -11.32 -12.71
N TRP A 80 -12.21 -12.40 -11.97
CA TRP A 80 -12.67 -12.55 -10.58
C TRP A 80 -11.62 -13.27 -9.75
N TRP A 81 -11.43 -12.78 -8.53
CA TRP A 81 -10.59 -13.40 -7.51
C TRP A 81 -11.44 -13.89 -6.33
N PRO A 82 -11.34 -15.17 -5.94
CA PRO A 82 -12.03 -15.69 -4.76
C PRO A 82 -11.31 -15.30 -3.47
N HIS A 83 -12.04 -14.81 -2.47
CA HIS A 83 -11.58 -14.62 -1.10
C HIS A 83 -12.40 -15.49 -0.13
N PRO A 84 -12.09 -16.80 -0.01
CA PRO A 84 -12.91 -17.72 0.77
C PRO A 84 -12.80 -17.47 2.28
N VAL A 85 -13.85 -16.93 2.89
CA VAL A 85 -13.97 -16.79 4.36
C VAL A 85 -14.74 -17.97 4.97
N ARG A 86 -15.84 -18.36 4.33
CA ARG A 86 -16.63 -19.56 4.64
C ARG A 86 -16.82 -20.40 3.38
N HIS A 87 -17.26 -21.65 3.57
CA HIS A 87 -17.54 -22.57 2.46
C HIS A 87 -16.38 -22.67 1.45
N ALA A 88 -15.14 -22.66 1.94
CA ALA A 88 -13.93 -22.51 1.12
C ALA A 88 -13.86 -23.48 -0.06
N ARG A 89 -14.24 -24.76 0.15
CA ARG A 89 -14.29 -25.76 -0.93
C ARG A 89 -15.26 -25.38 -2.04
N ARG A 90 -16.46 -24.89 -1.70
CA ARG A 90 -17.47 -24.47 -2.68
C ARG A 90 -17.04 -23.20 -3.41
N CYS A 91 -16.41 -22.26 -2.70
CA CYS A 91 -15.83 -21.05 -3.30
C CYS A 91 -14.73 -21.40 -4.31
N ALA A 92 -13.82 -22.31 -3.95
CA ALA A 92 -12.77 -22.80 -4.85
C ALA A 92 -13.34 -23.49 -6.11
N LEU A 93 -14.31 -24.40 -5.95
CA LEU A 93 -14.97 -25.06 -7.08
C LEU A 93 -15.73 -24.06 -7.99
N MET A 94 -16.23 -22.95 -7.44
CA MET A 94 -16.83 -21.88 -8.23
C MET A 94 -15.77 -21.13 -9.02
N ALA A 95 -14.64 -20.80 -8.39
CA ALA A 95 -13.50 -20.15 -9.05
C ALA A 95 -12.91 -21.01 -10.19
N GLU A 96 -12.88 -22.34 -10.05
CA GLU A 96 -12.46 -23.26 -11.11
C GLU A 96 -13.33 -23.17 -12.38
N LYS A 97 -14.57 -22.66 -12.29
CA LYS A 97 -15.47 -22.44 -13.42
C LYS A 97 -15.39 -21.03 -14.03
N LEU A 98 -14.56 -20.15 -13.47
CA LEU A 98 -14.32 -18.80 -13.95
C LEU A 98 -13.08 -18.75 -14.86
N PRO A 99 -12.95 -17.74 -15.74
CA PRO A 99 -11.73 -17.51 -16.48
C PRO A 99 -10.52 -17.36 -15.54
N LYS A 100 -9.43 -18.08 -15.83
CA LYS A 100 -8.22 -18.07 -14.99
C LYS A 100 -7.59 -16.68 -14.95
N VAL A 101 -7.43 -16.14 -13.73
CA VAL A 101 -6.56 -15.00 -13.44
C VAL A 101 -5.16 -15.55 -13.16
N SER A 102 -4.15 -15.12 -13.92
CA SER A 102 -2.82 -15.72 -13.87
C SER A 102 -2.05 -15.41 -12.58
N ALA A 103 -2.38 -14.27 -11.92
CA ALA A 103 -1.71 -13.79 -10.72
C ALA A 103 -0.17 -13.85 -10.84
N ARG A 104 0.39 -13.55 -12.01
CA ARG A 104 1.85 -13.58 -12.22
C ARG A 104 2.53 -12.59 -11.28
N ALA A 105 3.76 -12.91 -10.89
CA ALA A 105 4.56 -12.00 -10.10
C ALA A 105 4.84 -10.72 -10.92
N GLN A 106 4.74 -9.57 -10.24
CA GLN A 106 5.00 -8.26 -10.79
C GLN A 106 6.50 -8.10 -11.03
N VAL A 107 6.86 -7.75 -12.26
CA VAL A 107 8.22 -7.30 -12.56
C VAL A 107 8.29 -5.82 -12.25
N PHE A 108 9.20 -5.41 -11.35
CA PHE A 108 9.40 -4.00 -11.05
C PHE A 108 9.80 -3.25 -12.32
N GLY A 109 9.30 -2.03 -12.49
CA GLY A 109 9.50 -1.25 -13.71
C GLY A 109 8.32 -1.30 -14.68
N GLN A 110 7.59 -2.43 -14.74
CA GLN A 110 6.39 -2.59 -15.55
C GLN A 110 5.17 -1.96 -14.87
N PRO A 111 4.18 -1.45 -15.63
CA PRO A 111 2.94 -0.94 -15.05
C PRO A 111 2.17 -2.05 -14.33
N ALA A 112 1.36 -1.64 -13.33
CA ALA A 112 0.40 -2.53 -12.69
C ALA A 112 -0.61 -3.08 -13.71
N PRO A 113 -1.26 -4.24 -13.44
CA PRO A 113 -2.30 -4.76 -14.32
C PRO A 113 -3.42 -3.74 -14.55
N GLY A 114 -3.70 -3.43 -15.82
CA GLY A 114 -4.75 -2.47 -16.19
C GLY A 114 -6.16 -3.06 -16.28
N ALA A 115 -6.28 -4.39 -16.28
CA ALA A 115 -7.59 -5.04 -16.34
C ALA A 115 -8.26 -5.01 -14.95
N PRO A 116 -9.57 -4.71 -14.87
CA PRO A 116 -10.28 -4.77 -13.59
C PRO A 116 -10.25 -6.20 -13.04
N LEU A 117 -10.22 -6.30 -11.70
CA LEU A 117 -10.28 -7.55 -10.97
C LEU A 117 -11.35 -7.42 -9.88
N GLY A 118 -12.48 -8.10 -10.07
CA GLY A 118 -13.49 -8.20 -9.04
C GLY A 118 -13.11 -9.23 -7.98
N SER A 119 -13.70 -9.12 -6.80
CA SER A 119 -13.52 -10.08 -5.71
C SER A 119 -14.85 -10.67 -5.27
N PHE A 120 -14.85 -11.93 -4.84
CA PHE A 120 -16.07 -12.56 -4.33
C PHE A 120 -15.80 -13.55 -3.21
N THR A 121 -16.79 -13.76 -2.35
CA THR A 121 -16.79 -14.78 -1.29
C THR A 121 -18.17 -15.41 -1.17
N LEU A 122 -18.29 -16.52 -0.44
CA LEU A 122 -19.58 -17.13 -0.13
C LEU A 122 -20.06 -16.67 1.24
N TRP A 123 -21.23 -16.04 1.28
CA TRP A 123 -21.90 -15.67 2.52
C TRP A 123 -22.48 -16.90 3.22
N ASP A 124 -23.15 -17.75 2.45
CA ASP A 124 -23.69 -19.05 2.84
C ASP A 124 -23.64 -20.04 1.65
N GLU A 125 -24.31 -21.19 1.75
CA GLU A 125 -24.32 -22.22 0.71
C GLU A 125 -24.98 -21.78 -0.62
N GLN A 126 -25.89 -20.81 -0.56
CA GLN A 126 -26.74 -20.40 -1.66
C GLN A 126 -26.62 -18.92 -2.03
N THR A 127 -25.73 -18.18 -1.35
CA THR A 127 -25.56 -16.74 -1.52
C THR A 127 -24.08 -16.40 -1.55
N LEU A 128 -23.68 -15.60 -2.54
CA LEU A 128 -22.34 -15.03 -2.63
C LEU A 128 -22.36 -13.52 -2.36
N ILE A 129 -21.23 -12.98 -1.92
CA ILE A 129 -20.95 -11.54 -1.97
C ILE A 129 -19.95 -11.33 -3.10
N ALA A 130 -20.26 -10.42 -4.02
CA ALA A 130 -19.36 -10.06 -5.11
C ALA A 130 -19.23 -8.55 -5.25
N ALA A 131 -18.00 -8.11 -5.48
CA ALA A 131 -17.64 -6.74 -5.82
C ALA A 131 -17.01 -6.73 -7.22
N PRO A 132 -17.65 -6.10 -8.21
CA PRO A 132 -17.11 -6.06 -9.57
C PRO A 132 -15.88 -5.17 -9.70
N ALA A 133 -15.64 -4.26 -8.77
CA ALA A 133 -14.45 -3.43 -8.75
C ALA A 133 -13.82 -3.48 -7.36
N CYS A 134 -12.49 -3.42 -7.36
CA CYS A 134 -11.68 -3.32 -6.15
C CYS A 134 -10.70 -2.15 -6.32
N THR A 135 -10.24 -1.57 -5.21
CA THR A 135 -9.24 -0.49 -5.26
C THR A 135 -7.85 -0.97 -5.68
N SER A 136 -7.57 -2.27 -5.55
CA SER A 136 -6.34 -2.88 -6.04
C SER A 136 -6.60 -3.79 -7.25
N PRO A 137 -5.76 -3.72 -8.30
CA PRO A 137 -5.82 -4.64 -9.43
C PRO A 137 -5.16 -6.00 -9.13
N TYR A 138 -4.59 -6.17 -7.93
CA TYR A 138 -3.92 -7.39 -7.51
C TYR A 138 -4.87 -8.28 -6.68
N PRO A 139 -4.75 -9.61 -6.80
CA PRO A 139 -5.38 -10.58 -5.91
C PRO A 139 -5.32 -10.15 -4.43
N ASP A 140 -6.48 -9.94 -3.81
CA ASP A 140 -6.62 -9.51 -2.41
C ASP A 140 -5.80 -8.26 -2.03
N GLY A 141 -5.45 -7.45 -3.02
CA GLY A 141 -4.59 -6.28 -2.83
C GLY A 141 -3.11 -6.59 -2.58
N GLN A 142 -2.69 -7.85 -2.76
CA GLN A 142 -1.34 -8.33 -2.46
C GLN A 142 -0.45 -8.32 -3.70
N VAL A 143 0.51 -7.39 -3.76
CA VAL A 143 1.51 -7.36 -4.84
C VAL A 143 2.60 -8.38 -4.54
N ARG A 144 2.76 -9.39 -5.41
CA ARG A 144 3.89 -10.33 -5.35
C ARG A 144 4.90 -9.96 -6.42
N PHE A 145 6.12 -9.59 -6.05
CA PHE A 145 7.17 -9.26 -7.02
C PHE A 145 8.00 -10.46 -7.44
N GLU A 146 8.59 -10.37 -8.63
CA GLU A 146 9.80 -11.13 -8.98
C GLU A 146 10.98 -10.48 -8.26
N GLU A 147 11.36 -11.04 -7.12
CA GLU A 147 12.35 -10.46 -6.20
C GLU A 147 13.79 -10.58 -6.72
N ASP A 148 14.59 -9.53 -6.53
CA ASP A 148 16.05 -9.60 -6.54
C ASP A 148 16.55 -9.97 -5.14
N ARG A 149 17.13 -11.16 -5.00
CA ARG A 149 17.60 -11.71 -3.71
C ARG A 149 19.10 -11.55 -3.48
N GLU A 150 19.82 -10.99 -4.45
CA GLU A 150 21.30 -10.98 -4.45
C GLU A 150 21.85 -9.56 -4.34
N SER A 151 21.25 -8.61 -5.06
CA SER A 151 21.78 -7.25 -5.20
C SER A 151 21.45 -6.36 -4.00
N ALA A 152 20.23 -6.47 -3.46
CA ALA A 152 19.77 -5.61 -2.39
C ALA A 152 20.21 -6.13 -1.01
N PRO A 153 20.68 -5.25 -0.10
CA PRO A 153 21.20 -5.66 1.20
C PRO A 153 20.08 -6.04 2.21
N SER A 154 18.82 -5.74 1.91
CA SER A 154 17.67 -6.09 2.75
C SER A 154 16.39 -6.18 1.92
N ARG A 155 15.38 -6.96 2.34
CA ARG A 155 14.07 -7.03 1.65
C ARG A 155 13.17 -5.80 1.84
N ALA A 156 13.66 -4.75 2.53
CA ALA A 156 12.89 -3.51 2.72
C ALA A 156 12.65 -2.76 1.39
N TYR A 157 13.47 -3.02 0.36
CA TYR A 157 13.30 -2.46 -0.98
C TYR A 157 11.92 -2.74 -1.58
N LEU A 158 11.29 -3.86 -1.20
CA LEU A 158 10.00 -4.29 -1.76
C LEU A 158 8.87 -3.29 -1.45
N LYS A 159 8.95 -2.58 -0.31
CA LYS A 159 8.01 -1.50 0.01
C LYS A 159 8.10 -0.36 -0.99
N LEU A 160 9.31 0.03 -1.35
CA LEU A 160 9.53 1.12 -2.29
C LEU A 160 9.18 0.71 -3.72
N TRP A 161 9.47 -0.53 -4.10
CA TRP A 161 8.99 -1.12 -5.36
C TRP A 161 7.47 -1.11 -5.45
N GLU A 162 6.79 -1.54 -4.38
CA GLU A 162 5.34 -1.57 -4.32
C GLU A 162 4.74 -0.17 -4.37
N ALA A 163 5.26 0.77 -3.57
CA ALA A 163 4.82 2.16 -3.57
C ALA A 163 4.90 2.76 -4.98
N PHE A 164 6.05 2.67 -5.65
CA PHE A 164 6.22 3.19 -7.01
C PHE A 164 5.32 2.49 -8.04
N THR A 165 5.07 1.19 -7.87
CA THR A 165 4.16 0.45 -8.75
C THR A 165 2.71 0.92 -8.59
N LEU A 166 2.25 1.14 -7.35
CA LEU A 166 0.88 1.58 -7.04
C LEU A 166 0.65 3.09 -7.22
N LEU A 167 1.71 3.89 -7.18
CA LEU A 167 1.67 5.32 -7.48
C LEU A 167 1.76 5.58 -8.99
N GLY A 168 2.31 4.64 -9.77
CA GLY A 168 2.51 4.79 -11.21
C GLY A 168 3.60 5.79 -11.60
N VAL A 169 4.38 6.25 -10.63
CA VAL A 169 5.44 7.26 -10.76
C VAL A 169 6.58 6.90 -9.82
N ARG A 170 7.80 7.20 -10.27
CA ARG A 170 9.06 6.88 -9.60
C ARG A 170 10.14 7.87 -10.03
N PRO A 171 11.27 7.94 -9.31
CA PRO A 171 12.39 8.76 -9.73
C PRO A 171 12.90 8.42 -11.13
N GLY A 172 13.26 9.46 -11.87
CA GLY A 172 13.94 9.37 -13.16
C GLY A 172 15.48 9.49 -13.05
N PRO A 173 16.22 9.15 -14.11
CA PRO A 173 17.66 9.35 -14.14
C PRO A 173 18.05 10.81 -13.86
N GLY A 174 19.01 11.01 -12.94
CA GLY A 174 19.55 12.32 -12.56
C GLY A 174 18.75 13.08 -11.49
N GLU A 175 17.49 12.69 -11.22
CA GLU A 175 16.68 13.27 -10.14
C GLU A 175 17.36 13.09 -8.79
N LEU A 176 17.30 14.11 -7.95
CA LEU A 176 17.89 14.10 -6.62
C LEU A 176 16.94 13.47 -5.61
N CYS A 177 17.32 12.32 -5.08
CA CYS A 177 16.59 11.58 -4.06
C CYS A 177 17.32 11.65 -2.73
N LEU A 178 16.60 11.96 -1.65
CA LEU A 178 17.06 11.73 -0.30
C LEU A 178 16.57 10.36 0.18
N ASP A 179 17.45 9.59 0.80
CA ASP A 179 17.08 8.38 1.54
C ASP A 179 17.44 8.59 3.02
N LEU A 180 16.43 8.83 3.85
CA LEU A 180 16.59 9.10 5.28
C LEU A 180 16.40 7.81 6.08
N GLY A 181 17.39 7.47 6.92
CA GLY A 181 17.42 6.19 7.63
C GLY A 181 17.76 5.04 6.69
N SER A 182 18.77 5.26 5.85
CA SER A 182 19.03 4.47 4.67
C SER A 182 19.77 3.16 4.92
N SER A 183 20.41 2.96 6.08
CA SER A 183 21.21 1.75 6.32
C SER A 183 20.32 0.50 6.43
N PRO A 184 20.71 -0.65 5.83
CA PRO A 184 21.97 -0.92 5.12
C PRO A 184 21.96 -0.56 3.62
N GLY A 185 20.89 0.06 3.10
CA GLY A 185 20.85 0.59 1.73
C GLY A 185 19.76 0.02 0.84
N GLY A 186 18.72 -0.62 1.40
CA GLY A 186 17.66 -1.24 0.60
C GLY A 186 16.91 -0.26 -0.31
N TRP A 187 16.53 0.91 0.21
CA TRP A 187 15.86 1.95 -0.57
C TRP A 187 16.86 2.74 -1.43
N THR A 188 18.04 3.06 -0.89
CA THR A 188 19.16 3.65 -1.65
C THR A 188 19.45 2.84 -2.92
N TRP A 189 19.49 1.50 -2.83
CA TRP A 189 19.67 0.61 -3.97
C TRP A 189 18.59 0.80 -5.04
N VAL A 190 17.31 0.80 -4.67
CA VAL A 190 16.20 1.01 -5.63
C VAL A 190 16.38 2.34 -6.36
N LEU A 191 16.62 3.41 -5.61
CA LEU A 191 16.74 4.77 -6.14
C LEU A 191 17.93 4.87 -7.10
N ALA A 192 19.11 4.37 -6.70
CA ALA A 192 20.30 4.37 -7.52
C ALA A 192 20.16 3.47 -8.76
N SER A 193 19.49 2.32 -8.66
CA SER A 193 19.18 1.44 -9.79
C SER A 193 18.24 2.05 -10.82
N LEU A 194 17.47 3.09 -10.45
CA LEU A 194 16.68 3.89 -11.39
C LEU A 194 17.50 5.01 -12.06
N GLY A 195 18.79 5.15 -11.73
CA GLY A 195 19.68 6.18 -12.24
C GLY A 195 19.57 7.52 -11.50
N ALA A 196 18.87 7.58 -10.37
CA ALA A 196 18.77 8.78 -9.55
C ALA A 196 20.11 9.11 -8.88
N ARG A 197 20.31 10.39 -8.53
CA ARG A 197 21.36 10.81 -7.61
C ARG A 197 20.83 10.68 -6.20
N VAL A 198 21.44 9.84 -5.38
CA VAL A 198 20.94 9.50 -4.05
C VAL A 198 21.85 10.10 -2.99
N PHE A 199 21.30 11.00 -2.17
CA PHE A 199 21.95 11.45 -0.95
C PHE A 199 21.38 10.67 0.24
N SER A 200 22.18 9.75 0.74
CA SER A 200 21.80 8.71 1.69
C SER A 200 22.27 9.10 3.10
N VAL A 201 21.36 9.18 4.07
CA VAL A 201 21.68 9.64 5.44
C VAL A 201 21.25 8.62 6.47
N ASP A 202 22.23 8.11 7.23
CA ASP A 202 21.99 7.22 8.35
C ASP A 202 23.10 7.37 9.40
N LYS A 203 22.83 6.94 10.65
CA LYS A 203 23.85 6.90 11.71
C LYS A 203 24.83 5.75 11.50
N ALA A 204 24.43 4.72 10.77
CA ALA A 204 25.25 3.58 10.40
C ALA A 204 25.66 3.65 8.92
N GLY A 205 26.74 2.93 8.58
CA GLY A 205 27.20 2.82 7.19
C GLY A 205 26.23 2.03 6.31
N LEU A 206 26.28 2.27 5.00
CA LEU A 206 25.65 1.42 3.99
C LEU A 206 26.44 0.11 3.79
N ASP A 207 25.80 -0.89 3.20
CA ASP A 207 26.51 -2.01 2.59
C ASP A 207 27.54 -1.47 1.58
N PRO A 208 28.81 -1.92 1.61
CA PRO A 208 29.87 -1.41 0.73
C PRO A 208 29.51 -1.45 -0.76
N ARG A 209 28.73 -2.44 -1.19
CA ARG A 209 28.29 -2.57 -2.60
C ARG A 209 27.33 -1.44 -2.97
N ILE A 210 26.46 -1.04 -2.06
CA ILE A 210 25.50 0.05 -2.27
C ILE A 210 26.21 1.40 -2.18
N SER A 211 27.12 1.56 -1.22
CA SER A 211 27.94 2.78 -1.11
C SER A 211 28.83 3.02 -2.35
N ALA A 212 29.20 1.96 -3.08
CA ALA A 212 30.02 2.04 -4.28
C ALA A 212 29.20 2.23 -5.58
N MET A 213 27.86 2.25 -5.50
CA MET A 213 27.03 2.47 -6.68
C MET A 213 27.22 3.90 -7.22
N SER A 214 27.18 4.03 -8.54
CA SER A 214 27.23 5.35 -9.19
C SER A 214 26.04 6.22 -8.73
N GLY A 215 26.31 7.48 -8.44
CA GLY A 215 25.28 8.44 -8.01
C GLY A 215 24.88 8.35 -6.54
N VAL A 216 25.49 7.45 -5.74
CA VAL A 216 25.26 7.37 -4.30
C VAL A 216 26.30 8.19 -3.54
N GLU A 217 25.83 9.16 -2.76
CA GLU A 217 26.62 9.84 -1.74
C GLU A 217 26.04 9.51 -0.36
N HIS A 218 26.89 9.10 0.58
CA HIS A 218 26.45 8.72 1.92
C HIS A 218 27.03 9.65 2.99
N CYS A 219 26.16 10.09 3.91
CA CYS A 219 26.50 10.92 5.05
C CYS A 219 26.14 10.20 6.35
N ILE A 220 27.13 10.06 7.24
CA ILE A 220 26.90 9.57 8.60
C ILE A 220 26.25 10.68 9.43
N GLY A 221 24.98 10.50 9.79
CA GLY A 221 24.21 11.52 10.49
C GLY A 221 22.77 11.12 10.77
N SER A 222 21.98 12.07 11.26
CA SER A 222 20.55 11.87 11.50
C SER A 222 19.74 12.58 10.41
N GLY A 223 18.86 11.87 9.72
CA GLY A 223 17.96 12.48 8.72
C GLY A 223 17.10 13.62 9.27
N PHE A 224 16.77 13.58 10.58
CA PHE A 224 16.08 14.68 11.28
C PHE A 224 16.90 15.98 11.42
N GLY A 225 18.21 15.91 11.25
CA GLY A 225 19.11 17.06 11.38
C GLY A 225 19.31 17.84 10.08
N LEU A 226 18.78 17.35 8.96
CA LEU A 226 18.88 18.07 7.69
C LEU A 226 18.03 19.33 7.72
N ASP A 227 18.61 20.45 7.29
CA ASP A 227 17.90 21.69 7.07
C ASP A 227 17.32 21.72 5.65
N PRO A 228 15.98 21.70 5.48
CA PRO A 228 15.35 21.75 4.17
C PRO A 228 15.77 22.97 3.34
N LYS A 229 16.17 24.09 3.98
CA LYS A 229 16.49 25.35 3.28
C LYS A 229 17.80 25.30 2.48
N ILE A 230 18.68 24.34 2.79
CA ILE A 230 19.95 24.16 2.09
C ILE A 230 19.98 22.88 1.25
N ALA A 231 18.93 22.06 1.34
CA ALA A 231 18.83 20.80 0.61
C ALA A 231 18.66 21.04 -0.90
N GLY A 232 19.40 20.28 -1.72
CA GLY A 232 19.39 20.45 -3.18
C GLY A 232 20.28 21.60 -3.71
N GLY A 233 20.80 22.45 -2.82
CA GLY A 233 21.60 23.64 -3.17
C GLY A 233 20.77 24.93 -3.21
N PRO A 234 21.40 26.11 -3.33
CA PRO A 234 20.70 27.40 -3.28
C PRO A 234 19.60 27.52 -4.35
N GLY A 235 18.35 27.70 -3.90
CA GLY A 235 17.19 27.88 -4.78
C GLY A 235 16.72 26.61 -5.50
N ALA A 236 17.27 25.45 -5.16
CA ALA A 236 16.88 24.16 -5.73
C ALA A 236 16.03 23.35 -4.75
N ARG A 237 15.31 22.37 -5.28
CA ARG A 237 14.53 21.39 -4.52
C ARG A 237 15.13 20.02 -4.70
N VAL A 238 14.89 19.15 -3.73
CA VAL A 238 15.06 17.71 -3.95
C VAL A 238 13.82 17.17 -4.66
N ASP A 239 14.02 16.23 -5.58
CA ASP A 239 12.91 15.68 -6.37
C ASP A 239 12.13 14.65 -5.54
N TRP A 240 12.83 13.88 -4.69
CA TRP A 240 12.23 12.87 -3.83
C TRP A 240 12.81 12.88 -2.43
N LEU A 241 11.94 12.75 -1.43
CA LEU A 241 12.31 12.41 -0.06
C LEU A 241 11.70 11.05 0.29
N CYS A 242 12.58 10.07 0.45
CA CYS A 242 12.23 8.71 0.82
C CYS A 242 12.69 8.44 2.26
N SER A 243 11.86 7.78 3.08
CA SER A 243 12.27 7.35 4.42
C SER A 243 11.59 6.06 4.89
N ASP A 244 12.38 5.08 5.30
CA ASP A 244 11.91 3.90 6.06
C ASP A 244 12.39 3.93 7.52
N MET A 245 12.69 5.14 8.07
CA MET A 245 13.24 5.32 9.42
C MET A 245 12.38 4.64 10.49
N ALA A 246 13.05 3.94 11.40
CA ALA A 246 12.45 3.47 12.65
C ALA A 246 12.23 4.65 13.62
N CYS A 247 11.12 5.36 13.47
CA CYS A 247 10.74 6.48 14.33
C CYS A 247 9.22 6.51 14.57
N TYR A 248 8.80 7.23 15.61
CA TYR A 248 7.37 7.46 15.86
C TYR A 248 6.74 8.28 14.72
N PRO A 249 5.50 7.96 14.30
CA PRO A 249 4.82 8.68 13.22
C PRO A 249 4.74 10.19 13.45
N ALA A 250 4.44 10.64 14.68
CA ALA A 250 4.42 12.06 15.03
C ALA A 250 5.75 12.77 14.73
N ARG A 251 6.88 12.12 15.01
CA ARG A 251 8.22 12.67 14.72
C ARG A 251 8.50 12.75 13.23
N LEU A 252 8.03 11.76 12.45
CA LEU A 252 8.12 11.81 10.99
C LEU A 252 7.22 12.92 10.43
N TYR A 253 6.05 13.14 11.03
CA TYR A 253 5.11 14.18 10.62
C TYR A 253 5.72 15.58 10.77
N GLU A 254 6.41 15.86 11.89
CA GLU A 254 7.16 17.10 12.08
C GLU A 254 8.24 17.30 11.01
N LEU A 255 8.97 16.23 10.66
CA LEU A 255 9.96 16.28 9.58
C LEU A 255 9.28 16.64 8.27
N VAL A 256 8.29 15.86 7.84
CA VAL A 256 7.59 16.08 6.56
C VAL A 256 6.99 17.48 6.50
N THR A 257 6.36 17.96 7.56
CA THR A 257 5.77 19.29 7.63
C THR A 257 6.82 20.38 7.40
N ARG A 258 7.99 20.30 8.07
CA ARG A 258 9.10 21.24 7.84
C ARG A 258 9.57 21.28 6.39
N TRP A 259 9.63 20.11 5.73
CA TRP A 259 10.04 20.02 4.32
C TRP A 259 8.98 20.58 3.37
N LEU A 260 7.71 20.37 3.68
CA LEU A 260 6.58 20.93 2.92
C LEU A 260 6.48 22.45 3.07
N GLU A 261 6.65 22.99 4.29
CA GLU A 261 6.61 24.43 4.57
C GLU A 261 7.78 25.18 3.92
N ALA A 262 8.97 24.56 3.86
CA ALA A 262 10.12 25.11 3.16
C ALA A 262 10.02 24.95 1.64
N ASP A 263 9.02 24.20 1.16
CA ASP A 263 8.81 23.88 -0.25
C ASP A 263 10.05 23.24 -0.91
N ALA A 264 10.80 22.48 -0.11
CA ALA A 264 12.15 22.01 -0.42
C ALA A 264 12.18 20.65 -1.14
N CYS A 265 11.05 19.95 -1.20
CA CYS A 265 10.93 18.64 -1.84
C CYS A 265 9.63 18.55 -2.66
N ARG A 266 9.71 17.90 -3.83
CA ARG A 266 8.54 17.69 -4.71
C ARG A 266 7.70 16.49 -4.28
N ASN A 267 8.33 15.32 -4.19
CA ASN A 267 7.66 14.04 -3.96
C ASN A 267 8.14 13.36 -2.69
N PHE A 268 7.23 12.68 -2.00
CA PHE A 268 7.54 11.98 -0.75
C PHE A 268 7.03 10.55 -0.79
N VAL A 269 7.83 9.64 -0.23
CA VAL A 269 7.42 8.29 0.14
C VAL A 269 8.02 7.96 1.51
N CYS A 270 7.20 7.80 2.54
CA CYS A 270 7.66 7.58 3.90
C CYS A 270 6.88 6.45 4.58
N THR A 271 7.57 5.64 5.37
CA THR A 271 6.93 4.60 6.19
C THR A 271 6.54 5.15 7.56
N LEU A 272 5.27 5.00 7.92
CA LEU A 272 4.72 5.29 9.24
C LEU A 272 4.84 4.03 10.12
N LYS A 273 5.87 3.96 10.97
CA LYS A 273 6.12 2.79 11.83
C LYS A 273 5.21 2.83 13.06
N CYS A 274 4.34 1.83 13.23
CA CYS A 274 3.55 1.70 14.46
C CYS A 274 4.39 0.90 15.47
N GLN A 275 5.05 1.59 16.40
CA GLN A 275 5.83 0.97 17.46
C GLN A 275 4.94 0.78 18.69
N GLY A 276 4.39 -0.43 18.88
CA GLY A 276 3.46 -0.69 19.98
C GLY A 276 2.01 -0.46 19.54
N GLU A 277 1.23 0.31 20.27
CA GLU A 277 -0.15 0.64 19.85
C GLU A 277 -0.16 1.53 18.60
N THR A 278 -1.18 1.37 17.76
CA THR A 278 -1.33 2.13 16.52
C THR A 278 -1.67 3.59 16.82
N ASP A 279 -0.80 4.49 16.37
CA ASP A 279 -0.99 5.93 16.48
C ASP A 279 -1.95 6.44 15.39
N HIS A 280 -3.24 6.16 15.60
CA HIS A 280 -4.31 6.57 14.68
C HIS A 280 -4.36 8.08 14.45
N ALA A 281 -3.99 8.89 15.45
CA ALA A 281 -4.01 10.34 15.36
C ALA A 281 -2.95 10.85 14.37
N SER A 282 -1.72 10.36 14.46
CA SER A 282 -0.67 10.71 13.49
C SER A 282 -1.00 10.20 12.09
N ILE A 283 -1.53 8.97 11.97
CA ILE A 283 -1.95 8.42 10.68
C ILE A 283 -3.02 9.31 10.02
N GLN A 284 -4.01 9.76 10.80
CA GLN A 284 -5.03 10.69 10.33
C GLN A 284 -4.41 12.03 9.91
N ALA A 285 -3.49 12.60 10.69
CA ALA A 285 -2.81 13.85 10.35
C ALA A 285 -2.05 13.75 9.01
N PHE A 286 -1.41 12.61 8.74
CA PHE A 286 -0.80 12.34 7.44
C PHE A 286 -1.82 12.23 6.31
N ALA A 287 -2.95 11.54 6.54
CA ALA A 287 -4.02 11.40 5.56
C ALA A 287 -4.74 12.72 5.23
N GLU A 288 -4.74 13.68 6.16
CA GLU A 288 -5.30 15.02 5.97
C GLU A 288 -4.41 15.95 5.13
N ILE A 289 -3.14 15.59 4.86
CA ILE A 289 -2.29 16.35 3.93
C ILE A 289 -2.90 16.27 2.52
N PRO A 290 -3.27 17.41 1.89
CA PRO A 290 -3.98 17.39 0.61
C PRO A 290 -3.18 16.70 -0.51
N GLY A 291 -3.86 15.84 -1.26
CA GLY A 291 -3.28 15.07 -2.36
C GLY A 291 -2.41 13.88 -1.92
N SER A 292 -2.26 13.65 -0.62
CA SER A 292 -1.50 12.51 -0.13
C SER A 292 -2.31 11.22 -0.08
N ARG A 293 -1.61 10.10 0.08
CA ARG A 293 -2.19 8.77 0.24
C ARG A 293 -1.52 8.09 1.43
N VAL A 294 -2.30 7.45 2.29
CA VAL A 294 -1.81 6.49 3.28
C VAL A 294 -2.32 5.11 2.89
N MET A 295 -1.44 4.12 2.84
CA MET A 295 -1.75 2.78 2.37
C MET A 295 -0.98 1.71 3.14
N HIS A 296 -1.62 0.58 3.44
CA HIS A 296 -0.93 -0.63 3.85
C HIS A 296 -0.46 -1.40 2.61
N LEU A 297 0.84 -1.42 2.37
CA LEU A 297 1.47 -2.20 1.30
C LEU A 297 1.52 -3.69 1.67
N ALA A 298 1.53 -4.59 0.70
CA ALA A 298 1.73 -6.04 0.91
C ALA A 298 3.02 -6.36 1.68
N HIS A 299 4.04 -5.52 1.54
CA HIS A 299 5.33 -5.65 2.24
C HIS A 299 5.42 -4.82 3.52
N ASN A 300 4.34 -4.14 3.93
CA ASN A 300 4.25 -3.55 5.25
C ASN A 300 3.98 -4.64 6.29
N LYS A 301 4.58 -4.44 7.47
CA LYS A 301 4.22 -5.18 8.69
C LYS A 301 3.29 -4.30 9.52
N HIS A 302 3.60 -4.06 10.79
CA HIS A 302 2.88 -3.08 11.60
C HIS A 302 3.33 -1.65 11.29
N GLU A 303 3.02 -1.23 10.08
CA GLU A 303 3.40 0.06 9.52
C GLU A 303 2.50 0.39 8.32
N LEU A 304 2.46 1.66 7.95
CA LEU A 304 1.79 2.11 6.73
C LEU A 304 2.79 2.87 5.86
N THR A 305 2.47 3.05 4.59
CA THR A 305 3.23 3.91 3.68
C THR A 305 2.42 5.16 3.38
N TRP A 306 3.01 6.31 3.64
CA TRP A 306 2.49 7.62 3.23
C TRP A 306 3.22 8.08 1.97
N ALA A 307 2.49 8.62 1.01
CA ALA A 307 3.06 9.19 -0.20
C ALA A 307 2.34 10.48 -0.60
N LEU A 308 3.11 11.39 -1.19
CA LEU A 308 2.62 12.64 -1.75
C LEU A 308 3.40 12.93 -3.03
N ILE A 309 2.68 12.96 -4.16
CA ILE A 309 3.25 13.22 -5.49
C ILE A 309 2.73 14.57 -5.99
N ARG A 310 3.62 15.44 -6.47
CA ARG A 310 3.30 16.82 -6.90
C ARG A 310 3.95 17.20 -8.22
#